data_AF-I1CM55-F1
#
_entry.id   AF-I1CM55-F1
#
_cell.length_a   1.000
_cell.length_b   1.000
_cell.length_c   1.000
_cell.angle_alpha   90.00
_cell.angle_beta   90.00
_cell.angle_gamma   90.00
#
_symmetry.space_group_name_H-M   'P 1'
#
loop_
_entity.id
_entity.type
_entity.pdbx_description
1 polymer ?
#
loop_
_entity_poly.entity_id
_entity_poly.type
_entity_poly.pdbx_seq_one_letter_code
_entity_poly.pdbx_strand_id
1 'polypeptide(L)'
;MAFTGYVFQSFDEIKPYIEDSETGPTVKWAKEQGYPQKENDQCYNSLCCVDPQGKERALFMQIKIGFGICMDINPYQFKSDFYKCEFANYHLEQNTDLIICCMAWLKSESDEKDLMRYWALRLLPLYNNLNDGKHTYFIACNRTGLERGKQFAGTSCALDISNKNVSILEYMNHHSTGVMLVEIL
;
A
#
# COMPACT_ATOMS: atom_id res chain seq x y z
N MET A 1 -9.84 1.76 1.57
CA MET A 1 -11.11 1.01 1.39
C MET A 1 -11.02 -0.40 1.99
N ALA A 2 -10.76 -0.53 3.29
CA ALA A 2 -10.68 -1.84 3.94
C ALA A 2 -12.07 -2.41 4.28
N PHE A 3 -13.04 -1.55 4.62
CA PHE A 3 -14.38 -1.95 5.09
C PHE A 3 -15.50 -1.79 4.05
N THR A 4 -15.23 -1.04 3.00
CA THR A 4 -16.27 -0.52 2.10
C THR A 4 -16.48 -1.37 0.85
N GLY A 5 -15.54 -2.27 0.53
CA GLY A 5 -15.39 -2.78 -0.84
C GLY A 5 -14.67 -1.76 -1.74
N TYR A 6 -14.49 -2.07 -3.02
CA TYR A 6 -13.66 -1.29 -3.95
C TYR A 6 -14.27 -1.11 -5.35
N VAL A 7 -15.01 -2.12 -5.84
CA VAL A 7 -15.53 -2.17 -7.21
C VAL A 7 -16.89 -1.46 -7.26
N PHE A 8 -16.85 -0.13 -7.12
CA PHE A 8 -18.01 0.74 -7.30
C PHE A 8 -18.14 1.16 -8.77
N GLN A 9 -19.35 1.10 -9.33
CA GLN A 9 -19.64 1.42 -10.73
C GLN A 9 -20.11 2.87 -10.94
N SER A 10 -20.51 3.54 -9.86
CA SER A 10 -20.92 4.94 -9.90
C SER A 10 -20.62 5.64 -8.59
N PHE A 11 -20.68 6.98 -8.61
CA PHE A 11 -20.56 7.78 -7.41
C PHE A 11 -21.69 7.50 -6.40
N ASP A 12 -22.91 7.27 -6.88
CA ASP A 12 -24.06 6.98 -6.02
C ASP A 12 -23.89 5.68 -5.24
N GLU A 13 -23.17 4.69 -5.78
CA GLU A 13 -22.89 3.45 -5.08
C GLU A 13 -21.91 3.62 -3.92
N ILE A 14 -20.90 4.49 -4.05
CA ILE A 14 -19.91 4.73 -2.99
C ILE A 14 -20.41 5.77 -1.97
N LYS A 15 -21.31 6.67 -2.38
CA LYS A 15 -21.81 7.80 -1.57
C LYS A 15 -22.22 7.45 -0.12
N PRO A 16 -22.89 6.31 0.18
CA PRO A 16 -23.25 5.95 1.55
C PRO A 16 -22.06 5.59 2.45
N TYR A 17 -20.92 5.27 1.85
CA TYR A 17 -19.70 4.82 2.53
C TYR A 17 -18.61 5.91 2.61
N ILE A 18 -18.89 7.10 2.09
CA ILE A 18 -17.96 8.23 2.12
C ILE A 18 -18.01 8.88 3.50
N GLU A 19 -16.84 9.11 4.08
CA GLU A 19 -16.69 9.64 5.43
C GLU A 19 -15.90 10.94 5.41
N ASP A 20 -16.19 11.83 6.38
CA ASP A 20 -15.35 12.98 6.66
C ASP A 20 -14.08 12.54 7.40
N SER A 21 -13.05 13.39 7.37
CA SER A 21 -11.73 13.01 7.86
C SER A 21 -11.54 13.01 9.36
N GLU A 22 -12.54 13.39 10.16
CA GLU A 22 -12.40 13.57 11.60
C GLU A 22 -13.31 12.64 12.42
N THR A 23 -14.54 12.41 11.95
CA THR A 23 -15.64 11.82 12.72
C THR A 23 -16.26 10.56 12.10
N GLY A 24 -15.85 10.21 10.89
CA GLY A 24 -16.30 9.00 10.20
C GLY A 24 -16.12 7.73 11.03
N PRO A 25 -17.01 6.73 10.91
CA PRO A 25 -16.89 5.48 11.67
C PRO A 25 -15.57 4.75 11.39
N THR A 26 -15.08 4.78 10.16
CA THR A 26 -13.75 4.28 9.82
C THR A 26 -12.67 5.23 10.29
N VAL A 27 -12.86 6.57 10.33
CA VAL A 27 -11.88 7.48 10.99
C VAL A 27 -11.75 7.23 12.48
N LYS A 28 -12.86 6.95 13.16
CA LYS A 28 -12.90 6.59 14.57
C LYS A 28 -12.25 5.23 14.79
N TRP A 29 -12.58 4.27 13.94
CA TRP A 29 -11.83 3.01 13.85
C TRP A 29 -10.39 3.24 13.39
N ALA A 30 -10.05 4.37 12.74
CA ALA A 30 -8.72 4.67 12.19
C ALA A 30 -7.80 5.45 13.11
N LYS A 31 -8.39 6.23 14.02
CA LYS A 31 -7.81 6.56 15.31
C LYS A 31 -7.49 5.28 16.11
N GLU A 32 -8.00 4.15 15.60
CA GLU A 32 -7.64 2.78 15.90
C GLU A 32 -7.10 1.95 14.65
N GLN A 33 -6.75 2.57 13.46
CA GLN A 33 -6.20 2.19 12.06
C GLN A 33 -7.00 2.44 10.66
N GLY A 34 -6.68 3.38 9.70
CA GLY A 34 -7.08 3.59 8.20
C GLY A 34 -8.53 3.70 7.51
N TYR A 35 -8.81 4.61 6.49
CA TYR A 35 -10.15 4.82 5.76
C TYR A 35 -10.24 5.65 4.40
N PRO A 36 -11.41 5.70 3.65
CA PRO A 36 -11.66 6.59 2.47
C PRO A 36 -12.25 8.00 2.79
N GLN A 37 -11.79 9.06 2.12
CA GLN A 37 -11.94 10.46 2.60
C GLN A 37 -12.71 11.39 1.64
N LYS A 38 -13.48 12.35 2.20
CA LYS A 38 -14.05 13.50 1.49
C LYS A 38 -13.55 14.84 2.04
N GLU A 39 -13.16 15.76 1.15
CA GLU A 39 -12.82 17.15 1.48
C GLU A 39 -13.38 18.08 0.39
N ASN A 40 -14.09 19.16 0.78
CA ASN A 40 -14.61 20.18 -0.14
C ASN A 40 -15.33 19.63 -1.39
N ASP A 41 -16.23 18.66 -1.20
CA ASP A 41 -16.96 17.93 -2.26
C ASP A 41 -16.11 17.08 -3.23
N GLN A 42 -14.79 17.00 -3.03
CA GLN A 42 -13.91 16.05 -3.69
C GLN A 42 -13.74 14.79 -2.85
N CYS A 43 -13.60 13.65 -3.52
CA CYS A 43 -13.49 12.33 -2.90
C CYS A 43 -12.14 11.72 -3.23
N TYR A 44 -11.47 11.17 -2.22
CA TYR A 44 -10.12 10.66 -2.31
C TYR A 44 -10.05 9.22 -1.82
N ASN A 45 -9.19 8.43 -2.46
CA ASN A 45 -8.72 7.19 -1.87
C ASN A 45 -7.54 7.55 -0.97
N SER A 46 -7.70 7.38 0.34
CA SER A 46 -6.78 7.91 1.34
C SER A 46 -6.22 6.84 2.25
N LEU A 47 -5.15 7.21 2.95
CA LEU A 47 -4.52 6.48 4.02
C LEU A 47 -4.43 7.41 5.24
N CYS A 48 -4.77 6.90 6.42
CA CYS A 48 -4.64 7.61 7.68
C CYS A 48 -3.67 6.84 8.59
N CYS A 49 -2.72 7.55 9.20
CA CYS A 49 -1.74 7.00 10.13
C CYS A 49 -1.89 7.70 11.48
N VAL A 50 -2.00 6.91 12.54
CA VAL A 50 -2.29 7.38 13.90
C VAL A 50 -1.25 6.82 14.86
N ASP A 51 -0.75 7.66 15.75
CA ASP A 51 0.19 7.28 16.79
C ASP A 51 -0.48 6.49 17.93
N PRO A 52 0.28 5.82 18.81
CA PRO A 52 -0.26 5.09 19.95
C PRO A 52 -1.10 5.92 20.93
N GLN A 53 -1.05 7.26 20.86
CA GLN A 53 -1.90 8.15 21.65
C GLN A 53 -3.19 8.54 20.91
N GLY A 54 -3.45 7.98 19.73
CA GLY A 54 -4.65 8.26 18.94
C GLY A 54 -4.56 9.54 18.11
N LYS A 55 -3.36 10.13 17.93
CA LYS A 55 -3.16 11.35 17.16
C LYS A 55 -2.61 11.06 15.76
N GLU A 56 -3.18 11.71 14.75
CA GLU A 56 -2.71 11.60 13.36
C GLU A 56 -1.26 12.10 13.23
N ARG A 57 -0.36 11.23 12.75
CA ARG A 57 1.06 11.53 12.53
C ARG A 57 1.62 10.69 11.38
N ALA A 58 2.46 11.30 10.57
CA ALA A 58 3.24 10.61 9.53
C ALA A 58 4.69 10.31 9.95
N LEU A 59 5.09 10.67 11.18
CA LEU A 59 6.48 10.59 11.67
C LEU A 59 6.53 9.98 13.07
N PHE A 60 7.18 8.82 13.19
CA PHE A 60 7.63 8.24 14.46
C PHE A 60 9.13 8.52 14.58
N MET A 61 9.60 8.94 15.76
CA MET A 61 10.84 9.71 16.00
C MET A 61 12.20 9.07 15.61
N GLN A 62 12.26 8.08 14.72
CA GLN A 62 13.51 7.55 14.13
C GLN A 62 13.35 6.81 12.78
N ILE A 63 12.12 6.65 12.26
CA ILE A 63 11.86 5.90 11.02
C ILE A 63 11.00 6.78 10.11
N LYS A 64 11.45 7.02 8.87
CA LYS A 64 10.67 7.71 7.85
C LYS A 64 9.76 6.72 7.14
N ILE A 65 8.47 6.82 7.41
CA ILE A 65 7.45 5.99 6.80
C ILE A 65 6.91 6.68 5.55
N GLY A 66 6.85 5.93 4.46
CA GLY A 66 6.23 6.33 3.20
C GLY A 66 4.99 5.48 2.93
N PHE A 67 4.01 6.07 2.26
CA PHE A 67 2.75 5.41 1.95
C PHE A 67 2.52 5.36 0.44
N GLY A 68 1.84 4.31 0.00
CA GLY A 68 1.31 4.21 -1.36
C GLY A 68 -0.04 3.52 -1.39
N ILE A 69 -0.81 3.79 -2.42
CA ILE A 69 -2.12 3.18 -2.64
C ILE A 69 -2.14 2.53 -4.02
N CYS A 70 -2.11 1.19 -4.02
CA CYS A 70 -2.29 0.32 -5.17
C CYS A 70 -1.61 0.81 -6.47
N MET A 71 -2.32 1.63 -7.24
CA MET A 71 -1.92 2.18 -8.53
C MET A 71 -0.73 3.13 -8.49
N ASP A 72 -0.38 3.69 -7.33
CA ASP A 72 0.78 4.58 -7.20
C ASP A 72 2.07 3.91 -7.70
N ILE A 73 2.20 2.60 -7.50
CA ILE A 73 3.39 1.84 -7.90
C ILE A 73 3.50 1.69 -9.43
N ASN A 74 2.41 1.87 -10.18
CA ASN A 74 2.37 1.68 -11.63
C ASN A 74 2.86 2.92 -12.39
N PRO A 75 3.29 2.75 -13.65
CA PRO A 75 3.49 3.88 -14.55
C PRO A 75 2.21 4.73 -14.61
N TYR A 76 2.36 6.06 -14.62
CA TYR A 76 1.24 6.99 -14.63
C TYR A 76 0.29 6.68 -15.80
N GLN A 77 -0.97 6.37 -15.46
CA GLN A 77 -2.03 5.95 -16.40
C GLN A 77 -1.64 4.77 -17.31
N PHE A 78 -0.63 3.98 -16.95
CA PHE A 78 -0.02 2.96 -17.81
C PHE A 78 0.52 3.51 -19.15
N LYS A 79 0.90 4.79 -19.18
CA LYS A 79 1.40 5.47 -20.39
C LYS A 79 2.85 5.92 -20.25
N SER A 80 3.34 6.16 -19.03
CA SER A 80 4.74 6.52 -18.83
C SER A 80 5.66 5.32 -19.06
N ASP A 81 6.94 5.61 -19.31
CA ASP A 81 7.97 4.58 -19.44
C ASP A 81 7.98 3.69 -18.20
N PHE A 82 8.05 2.37 -18.40
CA PHE A 82 8.05 1.41 -17.31
C PHE A 82 9.17 1.73 -16.32
N TYR A 83 10.40 1.90 -16.76
CA TYR A 83 11.56 2.11 -15.88
C TYR A 83 11.64 3.51 -15.27
N LYS A 84 10.69 4.41 -15.54
CA LYS A 84 10.60 5.70 -14.85
C LYS A 84 10.35 5.56 -13.35
N CYS A 85 9.66 4.49 -12.93
CA CYS A 85 9.46 4.11 -11.52
C CYS A 85 9.18 5.30 -10.59
N GLU A 86 8.17 6.12 -10.92
CA GLU A 86 7.89 7.40 -10.26
C GLU A 86 7.76 7.26 -8.73
N PHE A 87 7.02 6.24 -8.29
CA PHE A 87 6.83 5.93 -6.88
C PHE A 87 8.16 5.64 -6.14
N ALA A 88 9.01 4.81 -6.73
CA ALA A 88 10.26 4.42 -6.11
C ALA A 88 11.26 5.58 -6.08
N ASN A 89 11.32 6.40 -7.14
CA ASN A 89 12.15 7.60 -7.17
C ASN A 89 11.70 8.62 -6.12
N TYR A 90 10.40 8.83 -5.95
CA TYR A 90 9.90 9.66 -4.86
C TYR A 90 10.36 9.16 -3.49
N HIS A 91 10.20 7.86 -3.20
CA HIS A 91 10.63 7.31 -1.91
C HIS A 91 12.15 7.33 -1.70
N LEU A 92 12.92 7.20 -2.78
CA LEU A 92 14.37 7.34 -2.78
C LEU A 92 14.77 8.78 -2.44
N GLU A 93 14.22 9.78 -3.13
CA GLU A 93 14.44 11.21 -2.87
C GLU A 93 14.04 11.60 -1.45
N GLN A 94 12.95 11.02 -0.95
CA GLN A 94 12.50 11.23 0.41
C GLN A 94 13.35 10.47 1.44
N ASN A 95 14.28 9.61 1.05
CA ASN A 95 15.04 8.78 1.98
C ASN A 95 14.12 7.97 2.92
N THR A 96 13.08 7.33 2.36
CA THR A 96 12.10 6.53 3.11
C THR A 96 12.74 5.23 3.64
N ASP A 97 12.41 4.82 4.86
CA ASP A 97 12.92 3.59 5.50
C ASP A 97 11.88 2.46 5.45
N LEU A 98 10.60 2.77 5.62
CA LEU A 98 9.51 1.80 5.58
C LEU A 98 8.43 2.28 4.63
N ILE A 99 8.14 1.50 3.60
CA ILE A 99 7.08 1.80 2.62
C ILE A 99 5.90 0.87 2.88
N ILE A 100 4.73 1.45 3.20
CA ILE A 100 3.49 0.71 3.41
C ILE A 100 2.53 1.01 2.25
N CYS A 101 2.18 -0.03 1.51
CA CYS A 101 1.26 0.07 0.38
C CYS A 101 -0.06 -0.66 0.67
N CYS A 102 -1.15 0.08 0.77
CA CYS A 102 -2.49 -0.50 0.82
C CYS A 102 -3.01 -0.75 -0.60
N MET A 103 -3.40 -1.99 -0.88
CA MET A 103 -3.68 -2.42 -2.25
C MET A 103 -5.06 -3.07 -2.40
N ALA A 104 -5.59 -2.90 -3.61
CA ALA A 104 -6.73 -3.65 -4.14
C ALA A 104 -6.36 -4.24 -5.51
N TRP A 105 -5.21 -4.90 -5.56
CA TRP A 105 -4.64 -5.48 -6.78
C TRP A 105 -5.45 -6.70 -7.22
N LEU A 106 -5.77 -6.74 -8.51
CA LEU A 106 -6.57 -7.80 -9.10
C LEU A 106 -5.73 -9.03 -9.41
N LYS A 107 -6.32 -10.22 -9.24
CA LYS A 107 -5.70 -11.49 -9.61
C LYS A 107 -5.57 -11.59 -11.13
N SER A 108 -4.36 -11.88 -11.58
CA SER A 108 -4.02 -12.31 -12.95
C SER A 108 -3.77 -13.81 -13.01
N GLU A 109 -3.47 -14.34 -14.20
CA GLU A 109 -3.07 -15.74 -14.37
C GLU A 109 -1.67 -16.07 -13.80
N SER A 110 -0.88 -15.04 -13.52
CA SER A 110 0.46 -15.18 -12.93
C SER A 110 0.40 -15.67 -11.48
N ASP A 111 1.45 -16.34 -11.05
CA ASP A 111 1.56 -16.79 -9.67
C ASP A 111 1.84 -15.62 -8.69
N GLU A 112 1.77 -15.92 -7.40
CA GLU A 112 1.99 -14.95 -6.32
C GLU A 112 3.42 -14.39 -6.31
N LYS A 113 4.40 -15.21 -6.71
CA LYS A 113 5.80 -14.79 -6.78
C LYS A 113 6.05 -13.85 -7.95
N ASP A 114 5.37 -14.04 -9.07
CA ASP A 114 5.42 -13.13 -10.20
C ASP A 114 4.82 -11.76 -9.86
N LEU A 115 3.75 -11.72 -9.06
CA LEU A 115 3.21 -10.46 -8.56
C LEU A 115 4.19 -9.76 -7.60
N MET A 116 4.80 -10.50 -6.67
CA MET A 116 5.84 -9.93 -5.79
C MET A 116 7.05 -9.45 -6.59
N ARG A 117 7.48 -10.21 -7.61
CA ARG A 117 8.54 -9.79 -8.55
C ARG A 117 8.15 -8.54 -9.30
N TYR A 118 6.90 -8.42 -9.73
CA TYR A 118 6.41 -7.22 -10.39
C TYR A 118 6.54 -6.01 -9.47
N TRP A 119 6.03 -6.09 -8.23
CA TRP A 119 6.18 -5.00 -7.26
C TRP A 119 7.65 -4.69 -6.97
N ALA A 120 8.49 -5.69 -6.78
CA ALA A 120 9.94 -5.50 -6.63
C ALA A 120 10.54 -4.79 -7.86
N LEU A 121 10.18 -5.17 -9.09
CA LEU A 121 10.66 -4.48 -10.30
C LEU A 121 10.24 -3.01 -10.35
N ARG A 122 9.07 -2.65 -9.82
CA ARG A 122 8.64 -1.24 -9.70
C ARG A 122 9.46 -0.45 -8.68
N LEU A 123 10.10 -1.13 -7.73
CA LEU A 123 10.94 -0.53 -6.68
C LEU A 123 12.43 -0.43 -7.08
N LEU A 124 12.75 -0.71 -8.34
CA LEU A 124 14.12 -0.79 -8.87
C LEU A 124 15.07 0.35 -8.44
N PRO A 125 14.66 1.64 -8.46
CA PRO A 125 15.51 2.72 -7.98
C PRO A 125 16.02 2.56 -6.54
N LEU A 126 15.22 1.98 -5.65
CA LEU A 126 15.52 1.89 -4.21
C LEU A 126 16.65 0.89 -3.92
N TYR A 127 16.58 -0.32 -4.48
CA TYR A 127 17.61 -1.34 -4.26
C TYR A 127 18.79 -1.28 -5.25
N ASN A 128 18.75 -0.38 -6.23
CA ASN A 128 19.91 -0.06 -7.07
C ASN A 128 20.75 1.10 -6.52
N ASN A 129 20.16 1.99 -5.72
CA ASN A 129 20.86 3.11 -5.08
C ASN A 129 20.97 2.86 -3.57
N LEU A 130 21.76 1.84 -3.22
CA LEU A 130 21.95 1.43 -1.83
C LEU A 130 22.75 2.46 -1.06
N ASN A 131 22.31 2.74 0.17
CA ASN A 131 23.07 3.47 1.16
C ASN A 131 23.59 2.46 2.19
N ASP A 132 24.91 2.34 2.34
CA ASP A 132 25.51 1.38 3.27
C ASP A 132 24.94 1.57 4.68
N GLY A 133 24.44 0.46 5.26
CA GLY A 133 23.86 0.44 6.60
C GLY A 133 22.42 0.97 6.70
N LYS A 134 21.80 1.42 5.60
CA LYS A 134 20.39 1.79 5.59
C LYS A 134 19.52 0.57 5.27
N HIS A 135 18.58 0.29 6.16
CA HIS A 135 17.52 -0.69 5.89
C HIS A 135 16.33 -0.02 5.20
N THR A 136 15.76 -0.69 4.20
CA THR A 136 14.53 -0.25 3.56
C THR A 136 13.59 -1.43 3.32
N TYR A 137 12.36 -1.31 3.81
CA TYR A 137 11.36 -2.36 3.77
C TYR A 137 10.14 -1.93 2.97
N PHE A 138 9.55 -2.87 2.24
CA PHE A 138 8.30 -2.67 1.51
C PHE A 138 7.24 -3.65 1.99
N ILE A 139 6.11 -3.12 2.45
CA ILE A 139 4.98 -3.87 2.98
C ILE A 139 3.79 -3.67 2.06
N ALA A 140 3.37 -4.72 1.36
CA ALA A 140 2.13 -4.74 0.59
C ALA A 140 1.01 -5.33 1.43
N CYS A 141 -0.02 -4.52 1.71
CA CYS A 141 -1.26 -4.95 2.35
C CYS A 141 -2.36 -5.01 1.28
N ASN A 142 -2.44 -6.14 0.59
CA ASN A 142 -3.39 -6.31 -0.50
C ASN A 142 -4.59 -7.15 -0.08
N ARG A 143 -5.78 -6.70 -0.46
CA ARG A 143 -7.00 -7.43 -0.14
C ARG A 143 -7.10 -8.76 -0.89
N THR A 144 -7.86 -9.69 -0.32
CA THR A 144 -8.32 -10.92 -0.96
C THR A 144 -9.84 -10.86 -1.21
N GLY A 145 -10.39 -11.89 -1.84
CA GLY A 145 -11.81 -12.10 -2.07
C GLY A 145 -12.25 -11.82 -3.50
N LEU A 146 -13.56 -11.95 -3.72
CA LEU A 146 -14.23 -11.71 -4.99
C LEU A 146 -15.27 -10.60 -4.80
N GLU A 147 -15.23 -9.60 -5.66
CA GLU A 147 -16.20 -8.51 -5.64
C GLU A 147 -16.68 -8.24 -7.07
N ARG A 148 -18.00 -8.41 -7.31
CA ARG A 148 -18.63 -8.22 -8.63
C ARG A 148 -17.88 -8.91 -9.78
N GLY A 149 -17.43 -10.16 -9.55
CA GLY A 149 -16.70 -10.95 -10.54
C GLY A 149 -15.22 -10.56 -10.72
N LYS A 150 -14.70 -9.61 -9.95
CA LYS A 150 -13.28 -9.27 -9.89
C LYS A 150 -12.64 -9.93 -8.68
N GLN A 151 -11.70 -10.84 -8.92
CA GLN A 151 -10.94 -11.49 -7.86
C GLN A 151 -9.72 -10.65 -7.51
N PHE A 152 -9.47 -10.44 -6.22
CA PHE A 152 -8.25 -9.79 -5.74
C PHE A 152 -7.13 -10.79 -5.52
N ALA A 153 -5.90 -10.32 -5.69
CA ALA A 153 -4.72 -11.17 -5.72
C ALA A 153 -4.22 -11.59 -4.33
N GLY A 154 -4.72 -11.01 -3.23
CA GLY A 154 -4.09 -11.18 -1.91
C GLY A 154 -2.58 -10.97 -2.05
N THR A 155 -1.75 -11.94 -1.71
CA THR A 155 -0.29 -11.80 -1.88
C THR A 155 0.24 -10.64 -1.03
N SER A 156 -0.39 -10.37 0.13
CA SER A 156 0.18 -9.40 1.07
C SER A 156 1.57 -9.89 1.47
N CYS A 157 2.59 -9.04 1.39
CA CYS A 157 3.97 -9.46 1.56
C CYS A 157 4.81 -8.41 2.26
N ALA A 158 5.85 -8.86 2.96
CA ALA A 158 6.93 -8.02 3.46
C ALA A 158 8.21 -8.35 2.68
N LEU A 159 8.80 -7.33 2.07
CA LEU A 159 10.04 -7.42 1.29
C LEU A 159 11.13 -6.59 1.96
N ASP A 160 12.31 -7.17 2.10
CA ASP A 160 13.54 -6.45 2.39
C ASP A 160 14.19 -6.04 1.07
N ILE A 161 14.25 -4.72 0.84
CA ILE A 161 14.84 -4.08 -0.33
C ILE A 161 16.11 -3.30 0.02
N SER A 162 16.73 -3.60 1.15
CA SER A 162 17.98 -2.99 1.62
C SER A 162 19.20 -3.41 0.80
N ASN A 163 19.06 -4.43 -0.04
CA ASN A 163 20.13 -5.02 -0.83
C ASN A 163 19.67 -5.16 -2.29
N LYS A 164 20.64 -5.26 -3.22
CA LYS A 164 20.35 -5.49 -4.65
C LYS A 164 19.49 -6.72 -4.90
N ASN A 165 19.66 -7.74 -4.06
CA ASN A 165 18.82 -8.92 -4.06
C ASN A 165 17.67 -8.71 -3.07
N VAL A 166 16.49 -8.40 -3.61
CA VAL A 166 15.26 -8.29 -2.82
C VAL A 166 14.96 -9.64 -2.15
N SER A 167 14.75 -9.61 -0.84
CA SER A 167 14.42 -10.80 -0.05
C SER A 167 12.94 -10.76 0.35
N ILE A 168 12.25 -11.89 0.18
CA ILE A 168 10.88 -12.05 0.68
C ILE A 168 10.99 -12.48 2.14
N LEU A 169 10.51 -11.64 3.06
CA LEU A 169 10.51 -11.96 4.49
C LEU A 169 9.35 -12.91 4.82
N GLU A 170 8.14 -12.56 4.38
CA GLU A 170 6.94 -13.39 4.51
C GLU A 170 5.86 -12.92 3.52
N TYR A 171 4.92 -13.81 3.17
CA TYR A 171 3.74 -13.43 2.38
C TYR A 171 2.51 -14.30 2.68
N MET A 172 1.33 -13.71 2.50
CA MET A 172 0.04 -14.40 2.56
C MET A 172 -0.48 -14.68 1.16
N ASN A 173 -0.91 -15.91 0.91
CA ASN A 173 -1.49 -16.31 -0.37
C ASN A 173 -2.84 -15.62 -0.64
N HIS A 174 -3.34 -15.78 -1.87
CA HIS A 174 -4.58 -15.14 -2.32
C HIS A 174 -5.88 -15.73 -1.76
N HIS A 175 -5.85 -16.84 -1.02
CA HIS A 175 -7.03 -17.47 -0.42
C HIS A 175 -7.17 -17.17 1.08
N SER A 176 -6.09 -16.73 1.73
CA SER A 176 -6.05 -16.51 3.17
C SER A 176 -6.54 -15.12 3.56
N THR A 177 -7.46 -15.06 4.52
CA THR A 177 -7.75 -13.85 5.28
C THR A 177 -7.07 -13.97 6.64
N GLY A 178 -6.34 -12.94 7.07
CA GLY A 178 -5.65 -12.98 8.35
C GLY A 178 -4.65 -11.84 8.52
N VAL A 179 -3.83 -11.96 9.56
CA VAL A 179 -2.77 -11.01 9.90
C VAL A 179 -1.43 -11.71 9.80
N MET A 180 -0.48 -11.05 9.14
CA MET A 180 0.90 -11.50 9.02
C MET A 180 1.77 -10.64 9.94
N LEU A 181 2.53 -11.30 10.82
CA LEU A 181 3.48 -10.66 11.72
C LEU A 181 4.88 -10.92 11.18
N VAL A 182 5.66 -9.85 10.99
CA VAL A 182 7.03 -9.92 10.49
C VAL A 182 7.90 -9.04 11.36
N GLU A 183 9.02 -9.60 11.83
CA GLU A 183 10.05 -8.83 12.52
C GLU A 183 11.04 -8.28 11.48
N ILE A 184 11.32 -6.99 11.57
CA ILE A 184 12.27 -6.25 10.72
C ILE A 184 13.35 -5.61 11.61
N LEU A 185 14.54 -5.36 11.03
CA LEU A 185 15.72 -4.87 11.76
C LEU A 185 15.74 -3.36 11.96
#